data_AF-A0A673NEX5-F1
#
_entry.id   AF-A0A673NEX5-F1
#
_cell.length_a   1.000
_cell.length_b   1.000
_cell.length_c   1.000
_cell.angle_alpha   90.00
_cell.angle_beta   90.00
_cell.angle_gamma   90.00
#
_symmetry.space_group_name_H-M   'P 1'
#
loop_
_entity.id
_entity.type
_entity.pdbx_description
1 polymer ?
#
loop_
_entity_poly.entity_id
_entity_poly.type
_entity_poly.pdbx_seq_one_letter_code
_entity_poly.pdbx_strand_id
1 'polypeptide(L)'
;MGVNASSYPHSCSPRFGGNPQTQQTFIGASYAPQGYGGESKLYSLEHGPEKPQDKKKKSSSLATLKRRFIKRRKSSRSADHARQMRELLSGWDVRDVNALVEEYEGTAALKELSLQAGLARPEARTLQRDLATLYQHKYCTDVDLIFQDSCFPAHRAILAARCPFFKTLLSSSPGYGAEVLLDVGTVGMDAPMFSSLLHYLYTGELGSEDARLQNVDVLVRLSEEFGTPNSLEADMRNLCEHMPYFDSLLSFSSDSELVEAFGAGVNHSSPDEELRAHKAVLSARSPFFRNLLQRRIRSGEEITERTLQTPTRIILDESIIPKKYAHVVLHCMYTDAVDLSLVLRGSPSEGSLGEVQALVAGRGCMSRAEEAMELYHIALFLEFSMLLLSYAPLPLLPKLCLLPD
;
A
#
# COMPACT_ATOMS: atom_id res chain seq x y z
N MET A 1 -35.93 23.49 -48.47
CA MET A 1 -35.25 23.12 -49.72
C MET A 1 -33.82 23.66 -49.66
N GLY A 2 -32.82 22.85 -50.04
CA GLY A 2 -31.43 23.27 -50.30
C GLY A 2 -30.51 23.31 -49.07
N VAL A 3 -30.05 22.19 -48.50
CA VAL A 3 -28.73 21.55 -48.78
C VAL A 3 -27.62 22.49 -49.27
N ASN A 4 -26.58 22.64 -48.44
CA ASN A 4 -25.21 22.82 -48.89
C ASN A 4 -24.26 22.00 -47.99
N ALA A 5 -23.40 21.23 -48.66
CA ALA A 5 -22.47 20.25 -48.11
C ALA A 5 -21.02 20.77 -48.18
N SER A 6 -20.10 19.93 -47.66
CA SER A 6 -18.62 19.99 -47.77
C SER A 6 -17.95 20.71 -46.59
N SER A 7 -16.90 20.21 -45.91
CA SER A 7 -16.06 19.01 -46.05
C SER A 7 -14.97 19.07 -44.97
N TYR A 8 -14.73 18.00 -44.21
CA TYR A 8 -13.43 17.71 -43.58
C TYR A 8 -13.18 16.19 -43.51
N PRO A 9 -11.91 15.73 -43.61
CA PRO A 9 -11.58 14.37 -44.02
C PRO A 9 -11.40 13.38 -42.86
N HIS A 10 -11.75 12.12 -43.13
CA HIS A 10 -11.41 10.95 -42.34
C HIS A 10 -9.98 10.45 -42.66
N SER A 11 -9.25 10.00 -41.65
CA SER A 11 -8.11 9.08 -41.76
C SER A 11 -8.10 8.20 -40.50
N CYS A 12 -8.50 6.92 -40.58
CA CYS A 12 -7.78 5.72 -41.03
C CYS A 12 -7.09 4.98 -39.87
N SER A 13 -7.80 3.95 -39.38
CA SER A 13 -7.25 2.82 -38.62
C SER A 13 -6.53 1.83 -39.55
N PRO A 14 -5.55 1.06 -39.07
CA PRO A 14 -5.17 -0.19 -39.71
C PRO A 14 -5.70 -1.40 -38.90
N ARG A 15 -6.58 -2.18 -39.54
CA ARG A 15 -6.79 -3.61 -39.27
C ARG A 15 -6.20 -4.39 -40.44
N PHE A 16 -5.30 -5.32 -40.16
CA PHE A 16 -5.04 -6.48 -41.01
C PHE A 16 -5.30 -7.73 -40.15
N GLY A 17 -6.04 -8.69 -40.71
CA GLY A 17 -6.37 -9.96 -40.08
C GLY A 17 -6.21 -11.14 -41.03
N GLY A 18 -6.23 -12.34 -40.44
CA GLY A 18 -6.39 -13.66 -41.09
C GLY A 18 -5.07 -14.39 -41.34
N ASN A 19 -4.87 -15.68 -41.02
CA ASN A 19 -5.80 -16.76 -40.63
C ASN A 19 -4.97 -17.95 -40.02
N PRO A 20 -5.61 -18.97 -39.39
CA PRO A 20 -4.97 -20.00 -38.56
C PRO A 20 -4.89 -21.39 -39.22
N GLN A 21 -4.04 -22.26 -38.64
CA GLN A 21 -4.04 -23.75 -38.61
C GLN A 21 -2.69 -24.14 -37.94
N THR A 22 -2.50 -25.14 -37.08
CA THR A 22 -3.10 -26.48 -36.91
C THR A 22 -2.60 -27.05 -35.55
N GLN A 23 -3.37 -27.97 -34.97
CA GLN A 23 -3.03 -28.79 -33.80
C GLN A 23 -1.77 -29.66 -34.01
N GLN A 24 -1.00 -29.93 -32.94
CA GLN A 24 -0.55 -31.29 -32.57
C GLN A 24 0.13 -31.32 -31.19
N THR A 25 0.27 -32.53 -30.67
CA THR A 25 0.22 -32.93 -29.27
C THR A 25 1.56 -33.50 -28.77
N PHE A 26 1.74 -33.47 -27.43
CA PHE A 26 2.37 -34.51 -26.58
C PHE A 26 3.89 -34.47 -26.22
N ILE A 27 4.12 -34.95 -24.97
CA ILE A 27 5.35 -35.40 -24.28
C ILE A 27 6.22 -34.26 -23.69
N GLY A 28 6.54 -34.13 -22.40
CA GLY A 28 6.64 -35.08 -21.28
C GLY A 28 8.11 -35.36 -20.95
N ALA A 29 8.79 -34.50 -20.17
CA ALA A 29 10.13 -34.82 -19.66
C ALA A 29 10.35 -34.22 -18.27
N SER A 30 10.40 -35.13 -17.30
CA SER A 30 10.80 -34.99 -15.91
C SER A 30 12.31 -34.72 -15.82
N TYR A 31 12.68 -33.64 -15.12
CA TYR A 31 14.08 -33.35 -14.77
C TYR A 31 14.31 -33.67 -13.29
N ALA A 32 15.16 -34.67 -13.03
CA ALA A 32 15.75 -34.93 -11.72
C ALA A 32 16.88 -33.92 -11.45
N PRO A 33 17.07 -33.42 -10.22
CA PRO A 33 18.22 -32.59 -9.90
C PRO A 33 19.42 -33.48 -9.51
N GLN A 34 20.45 -33.46 -10.36
CA GLN A 34 21.79 -33.92 -10.00
C GLN A 34 22.39 -33.00 -8.93
N GLY A 35 22.80 -33.61 -7.81
CA GLY A 35 23.56 -32.94 -6.77
C GLY A 35 24.95 -32.55 -7.27
N TYR A 36 25.33 -31.31 -6.97
CA TYR A 36 26.71 -30.86 -7.02
C TYR A 36 27.09 -30.34 -5.63
N GLY A 37 27.94 -31.12 -4.96
CA GLY A 37 28.77 -30.64 -3.85
C GLY A 37 29.94 -29.87 -4.41
N GLY A 38 30.18 -28.67 -3.88
CA GLY A 38 31.34 -27.84 -4.20
C GLY A 38 31.95 -27.32 -2.90
N GLU A 39 32.90 -28.08 -2.36
CA GLU A 39 33.78 -27.62 -1.28
C GLU A 39 34.72 -26.53 -1.79
N SER A 40 34.87 -25.48 -0.98
CA SER A 40 35.81 -24.39 -1.18
C SER A 40 37.25 -24.85 -0.92
N LYS A 41 38.15 -24.69 -1.91
CA LYS A 41 39.60 -24.64 -1.64
C LYS A 41 40.25 -23.48 -2.37
N LEU A 42 40.75 -22.58 -1.53
CA LEU A 42 41.65 -21.48 -1.79
C LEU A 42 42.94 -21.95 -2.45
N TYR A 43 43.43 -21.21 -3.44
CA TYR A 43 44.85 -21.18 -3.80
C TYR A 43 45.42 -19.79 -3.46
N SER A 44 46.58 -19.85 -2.80
CA SER A 44 47.30 -18.76 -2.16
C SER A 44 48.25 -18.07 -3.14
N LEU A 45 48.37 -16.74 -3.02
CA LEU A 45 49.37 -15.91 -3.66
C LEU A 45 50.60 -15.83 -2.72
N GLU A 46 51.75 -16.32 -3.17
CA GLU A 46 53.05 -16.09 -2.49
C GLU A 46 53.56 -14.68 -2.81
N HIS A 47 54.12 -13.99 -1.81
CA HIS A 47 55.41 -13.26 -1.85
C HIS A 47 55.87 -13.01 -0.38
N GLY A 48 57.13 -13.33 -0.09
CA GLY A 48 57.71 -13.50 1.25
C GLY A 48 57.90 -12.24 2.12
N PRO A 49 58.53 -12.38 3.31
CA PRO A 49 60.01 -12.41 3.33
C PRO A 49 60.67 -13.37 4.35
N GLU A 50 61.95 -13.61 4.04
CA GLU A 50 63.15 -14.02 4.81
C GLU A 50 63.13 -14.89 6.09
N LYS A 51 64.14 -15.76 6.13
CA LYS A 51 64.45 -16.80 7.12
C LYS A 51 65.09 -16.27 8.42
N PRO A 52 64.97 -17.04 9.53
CA PRO A 52 65.69 -16.84 10.78
C PRO A 52 66.95 -17.72 10.93
N GLN A 53 67.90 -17.29 11.76
CA GLN A 53 68.95 -18.08 12.44
C GLN A 53 68.75 -17.86 13.96
N ASP A 54 68.97 -18.76 14.92
CA ASP A 54 69.49 -20.13 14.94
C ASP A 54 69.02 -20.81 16.27
N LYS A 55 68.76 -22.12 16.17
CA LYS A 55 68.86 -23.24 17.14
C LYS A 55 68.47 -23.18 18.64
N LYS A 56 67.67 -24.24 18.95
CA LYS A 56 67.71 -25.20 20.08
C LYS A 56 66.88 -24.95 21.37
N LYS A 57 65.59 -25.27 21.23
CA LYS A 57 64.78 -26.26 22.00
C LYS A 57 65.39 -26.78 23.33
N LYS A 58 64.68 -26.53 24.45
CA LYS A 58 64.39 -27.53 25.50
C LYS A 58 63.02 -27.23 26.16
N SER A 59 62.09 -28.14 25.85
CA SER A 59 60.83 -28.54 26.51
C SER A 59 60.33 -27.74 27.73
N SER A 60 59.15 -27.11 27.60
CA SER A 60 58.27 -26.83 28.74
C SER A 60 56.97 -27.65 28.67
N SER A 61 56.76 -28.35 29.77
CA SER A 61 55.53 -28.91 30.29
C SER A 61 54.25 -28.11 29.96
N LEU A 62 53.42 -28.63 29.06
CA LEU A 62 52.00 -28.27 28.93
C LEU A 62 51.10 -29.53 28.98
N ALA A 63 51.48 -30.51 29.79
CA ALA A 63 50.66 -31.70 30.05
C ALA A 63 49.50 -31.44 31.03
N THR A 64 49.42 -30.26 31.65
CA THR A 64 48.41 -29.94 32.69
C THR A 64 47.32 -28.96 32.26
N LEU A 65 47.32 -28.46 31.02
CA LEU A 65 46.25 -27.55 30.55
C LEU A 65 45.19 -28.24 29.67
N LYS A 66 45.50 -29.42 29.08
CA LYS A 66 44.57 -30.13 28.17
C LYS A 66 43.53 -31.02 28.87
N ARG A 67 43.54 -31.14 30.20
CA ARG A 67 42.50 -31.90 30.95
C ARG A 67 41.40 -31.06 31.58
N ARG A 68 41.44 -29.72 31.48
CA ARG A 68 40.38 -28.86 32.05
C ARG A 68 39.36 -28.30 31.05
N PHE A 69 39.50 -28.59 29.75
CA PHE A 69 38.55 -28.13 28.73
C PHE A 69 37.58 -29.21 28.20
N ILE A 70 37.49 -30.39 28.83
CA ILE A 70 36.54 -31.46 28.43
C ILE A 70 35.36 -31.60 29.42
N LYS A 71 35.34 -30.86 30.54
CA LYS A 71 34.27 -30.98 31.55
C LYS A 71 33.81 -29.64 32.14
N ARG A 72 33.58 -28.63 31.32
CA ARG A 72 32.62 -27.58 31.70
C ARG A 72 31.43 -27.67 30.76
N ARG A 73 30.54 -28.59 31.16
CA ARG A 73 29.17 -28.75 30.70
C ARG A 73 28.62 -27.38 30.29
N LYS A 74 28.27 -27.23 29.00
CA LYS A 74 27.05 -26.51 28.66
C LYS A 74 25.94 -27.21 29.46
N SER A 75 25.63 -26.78 30.68
CA SER A 75 24.25 -26.87 31.14
C SER A 75 23.51 -25.80 30.33
N SER A 76 23.30 -26.13 29.06
CA SER A 76 22.53 -25.29 28.16
C SER A 76 21.11 -25.33 28.68
N ARG A 77 20.42 -24.19 28.66
CA ARG A 77 18.98 -24.06 28.99
C ARG A 77 18.11 -25.17 28.35
N SER A 78 18.54 -25.76 27.23
CA SER A 78 17.91 -26.94 26.60
C SER A 78 17.90 -28.21 27.46
N ALA A 79 18.90 -28.44 28.30
CA ALA A 79 18.93 -29.58 29.23
C ALA A 79 17.85 -29.45 30.32
N ASP A 80 17.50 -28.21 30.69
CA ASP A 80 16.42 -27.92 31.63
C ASP A 80 15.05 -28.12 31.00
N HIS A 81 14.84 -27.68 29.75
CA HIS A 81 13.59 -27.95 29.02
C HIS A 81 13.33 -29.46 28.85
N ALA A 82 14.34 -30.25 28.48
CA ALA A 82 14.19 -31.69 28.36
C ALA A 82 13.90 -32.36 29.72
N ARG A 83 14.44 -31.83 30.82
CA ARG A 83 14.13 -32.31 32.18
C ARG A 83 12.69 -31.96 32.57
N GLN A 84 12.25 -30.72 32.34
CA GLN A 84 10.88 -30.27 32.59
C GLN A 84 9.87 -31.07 31.78
N MET A 85 10.14 -31.34 30.51
CA MET A 85 9.27 -32.19 29.67
C MET A 85 9.18 -33.62 30.21
N ARG A 86 10.30 -34.21 30.65
CA ARG A 86 10.26 -35.54 31.28
C ARG A 86 9.46 -35.55 32.58
N GLU A 87 9.54 -34.49 33.36
CA GLU A 87 8.78 -34.33 34.60
C GLU A 87 7.28 -34.16 34.33
N LEU A 88 6.91 -33.31 33.35
CA LEU A 88 5.54 -33.11 32.89
C LEU A 88 4.90 -34.39 32.38
N LEU A 89 5.63 -35.17 31.58
CA LEU A 89 5.14 -36.39 30.94
C LEU A 89 5.26 -37.64 31.84
N SER A 90 5.76 -37.51 33.07
CA SER A 90 6.12 -38.65 33.93
C SER A 90 4.94 -39.57 34.31
N GLY A 91 3.71 -39.06 34.23
CA GLY A 91 2.47 -39.82 34.48
C GLY A 91 1.58 -40.01 33.25
N TRP A 92 2.04 -39.63 32.06
CA TRP A 92 1.26 -39.71 30.83
C TRP A 92 1.35 -41.10 30.20
N ASP A 93 0.25 -41.57 29.61
CA ASP A 93 0.29 -42.79 28.81
C ASP A 93 0.93 -42.53 27.43
N VAL A 94 1.41 -43.59 26.78
CA VAL A 94 2.12 -43.46 25.48
C VAL A 94 1.23 -42.85 24.39
N ARG A 95 -0.09 -43.06 24.46
CA ARG A 95 -1.03 -42.50 23.47
C ARG A 95 -1.17 -41.00 23.64
N ASP A 96 -1.28 -40.53 24.88
CA ASP A 96 -1.35 -39.09 25.17
C ASP A 96 -0.05 -38.38 24.77
N VAL A 97 1.10 -39.01 25.01
CA VAL A 97 2.41 -38.49 24.54
C VAL A 97 2.48 -38.45 23.02
N ASN A 98 2.00 -39.48 22.32
CA ASN A 98 1.96 -39.49 20.86
C ASN A 98 1.00 -38.43 20.29
N ALA A 99 -0.18 -38.27 20.89
CA ALA A 99 -1.13 -37.22 20.49
C ALA A 99 -0.53 -35.82 20.66
N LEU A 100 0.21 -35.60 21.76
CA LEU A 100 0.95 -34.35 21.96
C LEU A 100 2.02 -34.16 20.87
N VAL A 101 2.78 -35.19 20.51
CA VAL A 101 3.77 -35.10 19.43
C VAL A 101 3.08 -34.77 18.09
N GLU A 102 1.98 -35.44 17.76
CA GLU A 102 1.20 -35.17 16.54
C GLU A 102 0.68 -33.72 16.52
N GLU A 103 0.19 -33.19 17.65
CA GLU A 103 -0.24 -31.80 17.76
C GLU A 103 0.94 -30.82 17.54
N TYR A 104 2.12 -31.11 18.11
CA TYR A 104 3.31 -30.28 17.92
C TYR A 104 3.82 -30.31 16.48
N GLU A 105 3.85 -31.49 15.85
CA GLU A 105 4.22 -31.66 14.45
C GLU A 105 3.22 -30.95 13.53
N GLY A 106 1.92 -31.10 13.78
CA GLY A 106 0.86 -30.38 13.07
C GLY A 106 0.98 -28.86 13.23
N THR A 107 1.24 -28.38 14.44
CA THR A 107 1.46 -26.95 14.71
C THR A 107 2.71 -26.43 14.02
N ALA A 108 3.80 -27.20 13.99
CA ALA A 108 5.02 -26.85 13.27
C ALA A 108 4.77 -26.77 11.76
N ALA A 109 4.07 -27.74 11.19
CA ALA A 109 3.68 -27.73 9.78
C ALA A 109 2.78 -26.53 9.43
N LEU A 110 1.82 -26.19 10.28
CA LEU A 110 0.96 -25.00 10.11
C LEU A 110 1.76 -23.69 10.18
N LYS A 111 2.74 -23.58 11.08
CA LYS A 111 3.64 -22.42 11.15
C LYS A 111 4.47 -22.26 9.87
N GLU A 112 5.02 -23.37 9.37
CA GLU A 112 5.78 -23.37 8.12
C GLU A 112 4.90 -22.98 6.93
N LEU A 113 3.73 -23.59 6.79
CA LEU A 113 2.77 -23.24 5.74
C LEU A 113 2.33 -21.77 5.82
N SER A 114 2.12 -21.24 7.02
CA SER A 114 1.78 -19.82 7.23
C SER A 114 2.93 -18.90 6.79
N LEU A 115 4.18 -19.26 7.07
CA LEU A 115 5.36 -18.51 6.62
C LEU A 115 5.47 -18.55 5.09
N GLN A 116 5.38 -19.74 4.49
CA GLN A 116 5.45 -19.91 3.04
C GLN A 116 4.31 -19.17 2.32
N ALA A 117 3.09 -19.22 2.86
CA ALA A 117 1.97 -18.45 2.34
C ALA A 117 2.20 -16.94 2.45
N GLY A 118 2.86 -16.48 3.52
CA GLY A 118 3.27 -15.09 3.68
C GLY A 118 4.28 -14.65 2.62
N LEU A 119 5.31 -15.47 2.39
CA LEU A 119 6.36 -15.21 1.38
C LEU A 119 5.85 -15.32 -0.07
N ALA A 120 4.83 -16.14 -0.31
CA ALA A 120 4.22 -16.31 -1.63
C ALA A 120 3.25 -15.18 -2.01
N ARG A 121 2.88 -14.30 -1.06
CA ARG A 121 2.00 -13.16 -1.36
C ARG A 121 2.74 -12.15 -2.26
N PRO A 122 2.09 -11.65 -3.32
CA PRO A 122 2.64 -10.53 -4.06
C PRO A 122 2.74 -9.30 -3.14
N GLU A 123 3.78 -8.50 -3.33
CA GLU A 123 3.90 -7.24 -2.62
C GLU A 123 2.74 -6.31 -3.00
N ALA A 124 2.13 -5.72 -1.97
CA ALA A 124 1.09 -4.72 -2.18
C ALA A 124 1.69 -3.46 -2.79
N ARG A 125 0.91 -2.76 -3.63
CA ARG A 125 1.35 -1.48 -4.18
C ARG A 125 1.32 -0.42 -3.09
N THR A 126 2.50 0.09 -2.76
CA THR A 126 2.65 1.16 -1.76
C THR A 126 2.02 2.46 -2.24
N LEU A 127 1.64 3.31 -1.29
CA LEU A 127 1.18 4.68 -1.53
C LEU A 127 2.14 5.43 -2.45
N GLN A 128 3.44 5.36 -2.16
CA GLN A 128 4.49 5.95 -2.99
C GLN A 128 4.39 5.53 -4.45
N ARG A 129 4.25 4.23 -4.72
CA ARG A 129 4.20 3.69 -6.09
C ARG A 129 2.92 4.10 -6.82
N ASP A 130 1.81 4.15 -6.11
CA ASP A 130 0.54 4.59 -6.69
C ASP A 130 0.53 6.12 -6.93
N LEU A 131 1.14 6.92 -6.06
CA LEU A 131 1.33 8.37 -6.29
C LEU A 131 2.31 8.66 -7.43
N ALA A 132 3.37 7.86 -7.59
CA ALA A 132 4.25 7.94 -8.76
C ALA A 132 3.47 7.68 -10.06
N THR A 133 2.64 6.63 -10.06
CA THR A 133 1.79 6.26 -11.19
C THR A 133 0.76 7.35 -11.48
N LEU A 134 0.16 7.95 -10.45
CA LEU A 134 -0.77 9.07 -10.55
C LEU A 134 -0.12 10.26 -11.25
N TYR A 135 1.08 10.66 -10.82
CA TYR A 135 1.82 11.77 -11.43
C TYR A 135 2.19 11.49 -12.89
N GLN A 136 2.69 10.28 -13.18
CA GLN A 136 3.07 9.88 -14.54
C GLN A 136 1.90 9.91 -15.52
N HIS A 137 0.73 9.43 -15.10
CA HIS A 137 -0.45 9.30 -15.97
C HIS A 137 -1.38 10.51 -15.91
N LYS A 138 -1.12 11.48 -15.03
CA LYS A 138 -1.85 12.75 -14.92
C LYS A 138 -3.35 12.55 -14.67
N TYR A 139 -3.71 11.53 -13.91
CA TYR A 139 -5.13 11.29 -13.59
C TYR A 139 -5.61 12.30 -12.57
N CYS A 140 -6.74 12.98 -12.84
CA CYS A 140 -7.39 13.90 -11.91
C CYS A 140 -6.54 15.12 -11.51
N THR A 141 -5.69 15.63 -12.41
CA THR A 141 -4.94 16.87 -12.17
C THR A 141 -5.88 18.08 -12.13
N ASP A 142 -5.63 18.97 -11.18
CA ASP A 142 -6.48 20.12 -10.84
C ASP A 142 -5.72 21.46 -10.90
N VAL A 143 -4.44 21.43 -11.26
CA VAL A 143 -3.61 22.62 -11.51
C VAL A 143 -2.59 22.32 -12.59
N ASP A 144 -2.36 23.31 -13.46
CA ASP A 144 -1.31 23.27 -14.47
C ASP A 144 -0.23 24.30 -14.10
N LEU A 145 0.96 23.81 -13.75
CA LEU A 145 2.10 24.67 -13.43
C LEU A 145 2.87 25.00 -14.70
N ILE A 146 3.03 26.28 -15.01
CA ILE A 146 3.74 26.74 -16.20
C ILE A 146 5.13 27.23 -15.80
N PHE A 147 6.18 26.53 -16.21
CA PHE A 147 7.57 26.88 -15.90
C PHE A 147 8.43 26.75 -17.16
N GLN A 148 9.13 27.83 -17.55
CA GLN A 148 9.98 27.88 -18.75
C GLN A 148 9.28 27.29 -20.00
N ASP A 149 8.09 27.81 -20.30
CA ASP A 149 7.24 27.38 -21.43
C ASP A 149 6.78 25.90 -21.39
N SER A 150 7.07 25.18 -20.29
CA SER A 150 6.65 23.80 -20.08
C SER A 150 5.46 23.76 -19.11
N CYS A 151 4.48 22.92 -19.42
CA CYS A 151 3.31 22.70 -18.57
C CYS A 151 3.46 21.40 -17.78
N PHE A 152 3.26 21.49 -16.47
CA PHE A 152 3.31 20.39 -15.51
C PHE A 152 1.95 20.24 -14.82
N PRO A 153 1.07 19.36 -15.34
CA PRO A 153 -0.18 19.01 -14.67
C PRO A 153 0.09 18.33 -13.33
N ALA A 154 -0.56 18.80 -12.26
CA ALA A 154 -0.31 18.35 -10.91
C ALA A 154 -1.58 18.37 -10.03
N HIS A 155 -1.40 18.08 -8.74
CA HIS A 155 -2.45 17.96 -7.73
C HIS A 155 -2.19 18.94 -6.59
N ARG A 156 -3.09 19.91 -6.42
CA ARG A 156 -2.94 21.00 -5.44
C ARG A 156 -2.80 20.48 -4.02
N ALA A 157 -3.66 19.55 -3.63
CA ALA A 157 -3.66 18.94 -2.31
C ALA A 157 -2.32 18.29 -1.95
N ILE A 158 -1.73 17.54 -2.89
CA ILE A 158 -0.44 16.87 -2.71
C ILE A 158 0.67 17.91 -2.64
N LEU A 159 0.76 18.84 -3.59
CA LEU A 159 1.82 19.85 -3.60
C LEU A 159 1.80 20.74 -2.36
N ALA A 160 0.62 21.20 -1.94
CA ALA A 160 0.46 22.03 -0.75
C ALA A 160 0.76 21.28 0.56
N ALA A 161 0.49 19.98 0.62
CA ALA A 161 0.87 19.15 1.76
C ALA A 161 2.39 18.91 1.82
N ARG A 162 3.03 18.77 0.65
CA ARG A 162 4.42 18.33 0.52
C ARG A 162 5.42 19.49 0.41
N CYS A 163 4.99 20.72 0.13
CA CYS A 163 5.91 21.82 -0.12
C CYS A 163 5.35 23.17 0.37
N PRO A 164 6.00 23.83 1.34
CA PRO A 164 5.59 25.14 1.84
C PRO A 164 5.48 26.23 0.76
N PHE A 165 6.40 26.23 -0.22
CA PHE A 165 6.33 27.16 -1.36
C PHE A 165 5.02 26.98 -2.13
N PHE A 166 4.68 25.75 -2.54
CA PHE A 166 3.43 25.46 -3.23
C PHE A 166 2.21 25.70 -2.34
N LYS A 167 2.28 25.43 -1.04
CA LYS A 167 1.19 25.75 -0.10
C LYS A 167 0.84 27.23 -0.13
N THR A 168 1.85 28.10 -0.04
CA THR A 168 1.67 29.56 -0.10
C THR A 168 1.18 29.98 -1.49
N LEU A 169 1.85 29.54 -2.55
CA LEU A 169 1.52 29.91 -3.93
C LEU A 169 0.08 29.53 -4.29
N LEU A 170 -0.32 28.29 -4.00
CA LEU A 170 -1.64 27.76 -4.37
C LEU A 170 -2.75 28.28 -3.44
N SER A 171 -2.44 28.77 -2.24
CA SER A 171 -3.45 29.43 -1.38
C SER A 171 -4.04 30.69 -2.02
N SER A 172 -3.29 31.34 -2.92
CA SER A 172 -3.65 32.61 -3.54
C SER A 172 -4.11 32.47 -5.00
N SER A 173 -4.03 31.27 -5.58
CA SER A 173 -4.39 31.02 -6.97
C SER A 173 -5.91 30.81 -7.13
N PRO A 174 -6.49 31.12 -8.30
CA PRO A 174 -7.87 30.76 -8.60
C PRO A 174 -8.12 29.24 -8.49
N GLY A 175 -9.40 28.87 -8.38
CA GLY A 175 -9.86 27.51 -8.12
C GLY A 175 -9.47 26.46 -9.18
N TYR A 176 -10.06 25.27 -9.06
CA TYR A 176 -9.76 24.07 -9.83
C TYR A 176 -9.57 24.31 -11.34
N GLY A 177 -8.44 23.85 -11.90
CA GLY A 177 -8.06 24.02 -13.31
C GLY A 177 -7.29 25.31 -13.64
N ALA A 178 -6.75 25.99 -12.62
CA ALA A 178 -5.92 27.17 -12.82
C ALA A 178 -4.58 26.84 -13.49
N GLU A 179 -4.19 27.68 -14.45
CA GLU A 179 -2.81 27.80 -14.92
C GLU A 179 -2.05 28.72 -13.96
N VAL A 180 -0.96 28.22 -13.38
CA VAL A 180 -0.14 28.97 -12.43
C VAL A 180 1.23 29.16 -13.05
N LEU A 181 1.52 30.40 -13.45
CA LEU A 181 2.83 30.77 -13.97
C LEU A 181 3.86 30.81 -12.83
N LEU A 182 4.94 30.07 -13.00
CA LEU A 182 6.04 29.97 -12.05
C LEU A 182 7.22 30.79 -12.53
N ASP A 183 7.58 31.80 -11.76
CA ASP A 183 8.84 32.51 -11.88
C ASP A 183 9.74 32.10 -10.71
N VAL A 184 10.56 31.07 -10.94
CA VAL A 184 11.49 30.55 -9.93
C VAL A 184 12.90 30.97 -10.30
N GLY A 185 13.51 31.80 -9.46
CA GLY A 185 14.84 32.39 -9.66
C GLY A 185 16.01 31.47 -9.30
N THR A 186 15.77 30.19 -8.97
CA THR A 186 16.82 29.26 -8.56
C THR A 186 17.79 28.99 -9.71
N VAL A 187 19.05 29.41 -9.54
CA VAL A 187 20.09 29.25 -10.56
C VAL A 187 20.27 27.77 -10.95
N GLY A 188 20.24 27.48 -12.24
CA GLY A 188 20.43 26.13 -12.76
C GLY A 188 19.21 25.22 -12.65
N MET A 189 18.05 25.76 -12.26
CA MET A 189 16.79 25.04 -12.33
C MET A 189 16.22 25.15 -13.75
N ASP A 190 16.16 24.01 -14.43
CA ASP A 190 15.53 23.84 -15.74
C ASP A 190 14.31 22.92 -15.65
N ALA A 191 13.54 22.81 -16.73
CA ALA A 191 12.34 21.98 -16.77
C ALA A 191 12.57 20.51 -16.30
N PRO A 192 13.67 19.81 -16.67
CA PRO A 192 13.97 18.47 -16.12
C PRO A 192 14.23 18.45 -14.61
N MET A 193 14.97 19.43 -14.07
CA MET A 193 15.22 19.52 -12.64
C MET A 193 13.92 19.79 -11.88
N PHE A 194 13.08 20.68 -12.42
CA PHE A 194 11.77 20.96 -11.87
C PHE A 194 10.84 19.74 -11.92
N SER A 195 10.86 18.96 -13.01
CA SER A 195 10.13 17.69 -13.11
C SER A 195 10.59 16.68 -12.05
N SER A 196 11.89 16.64 -11.76
CA SER A 196 12.46 15.74 -10.76
C SER A 196 12.09 16.17 -9.34
N LEU A 197 12.04 17.48 -9.08
CA LEU A 197 11.51 18.04 -7.83
C LEU A 197 10.05 17.65 -7.65
N LEU A 198 9.20 17.81 -8.67
CA LEU A 198 7.80 17.38 -8.60
C LEU A 198 7.71 15.88 -8.33
N HIS A 199 8.47 15.03 -9.04
CA HIS A 199 8.50 13.60 -8.78
C HIS A 199 8.86 13.28 -7.32
N TYR A 200 9.85 13.97 -6.75
CA TYR A 200 10.23 13.83 -5.35
C TYR A 200 9.08 14.19 -4.40
N LEU A 201 8.29 15.23 -4.70
CA LEU A 201 7.15 15.59 -3.85
C LEU A 201 6.08 14.47 -3.79
N TYR A 202 5.88 13.71 -4.87
CA TYR A 202 4.94 12.58 -4.91
C TYR A 202 5.49 11.29 -4.31
N THR A 203 6.80 11.08 -4.38
CA THR A 203 7.40 9.78 -4.07
C THR A 203 8.27 9.77 -2.82
N GLY A 204 8.74 10.94 -2.37
CA GLY A 204 9.77 11.03 -1.33
C GLY A 204 11.16 10.58 -1.79
N GLU A 205 11.34 10.28 -3.08
CA GLU A 205 12.61 9.84 -3.65
C GLU A 205 13.07 10.77 -4.78
N LEU A 206 14.29 11.27 -4.66
CA LEU A 206 14.96 11.98 -5.75
C LEU A 206 15.41 10.91 -6.74
N GLY A 207 14.91 10.98 -7.97
CA GLY A 207 15.26 10.02 -9.02
C GLY A 207 16.78 9.99 -9.25
N SER A 208 17.34 8.80 -9.46
CA SER A 208 18.77 8.62 -9.75
C SER A 208 19.20 9.16 -11.11
N GLU A 209 18.24 9.51 -11.96
CA GLU A 209 18.46 9.81 -13.37
C GLU A 209 19.11 11.18 -13.60
N ASP A 210 18.96 12.14 -12.66
CA ASP A 210 19.61 13.45 -12.76
C ASP A 210 20.81 13.53 -11.81
N ALA A 211 22.01 13.32 -12.36
CA ALA A 211 23.27 13.39 -11.61
C ALA A 211 23.46 14.74 -10.87
N ARG A 212 22.77 15.82 -11.29
CA ARG A 212 22.82 17.11 -10.60
C ARG A 212 22.16 17.07 -9.22
N LEU A 213 21.19 16.18 -9.00
CA LEU A 213 20.55 15.99 -7.69
C LEU A 213 21.44 15.24 -6.68
N GLN A 214 22.62 14.78 -7.10
CA GLN A 214 23.68 14.32 -6.20
C GLN A 214 24.55 15.46 -5.68
N ASN A 215 24.43 16.66 -6.26
CA ASN A 215 25.20 17.83 -5.85
C ASN A 215 24.54 18.50 -4.64
N VAL A 216 25.26 18.51 -3.52
CA VAL A 216 24.80 19.10 -2.25
C VAL A 216 24.42 20.57 -2.40
N ASP A 217 25.16 21.36 -3.19
CA ASP A 217 24.87 22.79 -3.37
C ASP A 217 23.56 23.01 -4.11
N VAL A 218 23.18 22.09 -5.01
CA VAL A 218 21.86 22.13 -5.68
C VAL A 218 20.77 21.82 -4.66
N LEU A 219 20.95 20.77 -3.86
CA LEU A 219 19.96 20.37 -2.85
C LEU A 219 19.73 21.45 -1.78
N VAL A 220 20.80 22.12 -1.32
CA VAL A 220 20.69 23.25 -0.38
C VAL A 220 19.85 24.36 -0.97
N ARG A 221 20.13 24.79 -2.21
CA ARG A 221 19.36 25.85 -2.88
C ARG A 221 17.89 25.47 -3.09
N LEU A 222 17.63 24.22 -3.49
CA LEU A 222 16.25 23.72 -3.60
C LEU A 222 15.55 23.71 -2.24
N SER A 223 16.25 23.36 -1.16
CA SER A 223 15.68 23.37 0.20
C SER A 223 15.41 24.78 0.73
N GLU A 224 16.21 25.77 0.34
CA GLU A 224 16.00 27.18 0.67
C GLU A 224 14.78 27.75 -0.05
N GLU A 225 14.62 27.42 -1.34
CA GLU A 225 13.50 27.91 -2.16
C GLU A 225 12.18 27.18 -1.86
N PHE A 226 12.20 25.84 -1.81
CA PHE A 226 11.00 24.99 -1.76
C PHE A 226 10.74 24.38 -0.38
N GLY A 227 11.67 24.54 0.57
CA GLY A 227 11.62 23.88 1.87
C GLY A 227 12.10 22.42 1.83
N THR A 228 12.21 21.82 3.01
CA THR A 228 12.48 20.38 3.16
C THR A 228 11.18 19.68 3.57
N PRO A 229 10.61 18.79 2.74
CA PRO A 229 9.39 18.06 3.11
C PRO A 229 9.65 17.09 4.27
N ASN A 230 8.58 16.77 5.02
CA ASN A 230 8.62 15.63 5.93
C ASN A 230 8.65 14.31 5.13
N SER A 231 8.63 13.16 5.82
CA SER A 231 8.39 11.90 5.13
C SER A 231 7.04 11.93 4.38
N LEU A 232 6.98 11.23 3.23
CA LEU A 232 5.75 11.14 2.43
C LEU A 232 4.56 10.68 3.29
N GLU A 233 4.78 9.67 4.12
CA GLU A 233 3.78 9.13 5.04
C GLU A 233 3.24 10.18 6.01
N ALA A 234 4.12 11.00 6.61
CA ALA A 234 3.70 12.00 7.59
C ALA A 234 2.84 13.09 6.95
N ASP A 235 3.24 13.60 5.78
CA ASP A 235 2.47 14.65 5.10
C ASP A 235 1.15 14.10 4.53
N MET A 236 1.11 12.86 4.04
CA MET A 236 -0.13 12.24 3.57
C MET A 236 -1.10 11.92 4.73
N ARG A 237 -0.58 11.55 5.91
CA ARG A 237 -1.38 11.45 7.15
C ARG A 237 -1.99 12.80 7.51
N ASN A 238 -1.18 13.87 7.54
CA ASN A 238 -1.67 15.22 7.80
C ASN A 238 -2.73 15.66 6.77
N LEU A 239 -2.55 15.31 5.50
CA LEU A 239 -3.52 15.58 4.44
C LEU A 239 -4.86 14.87 4.71
N CYS A 240 -4.81 13.62 5.18
CA CYS A 240 -6.00 12.85 5.56
C CYS A 240 -6.73 13.46 6.77
N GLU A 241 -6.00 13.95 7.76
CA GLU A 241 -6.59 14.50 9.00
C GLU A 241 -7.32 15.83 8.76
N HIS A 242 -6.77 16.68 7.89
CA HIS A 242 -7.26 18.06 7.73
C HIS A 242 -8.09 18.27 6.46
N MET A 243 -7.96 17.38 5.46
CA MET A 243 -8.64 17.44 4.16
C MET A 243 -8.63 18.81 3.43
N PRO A 244 -7.50 19.56 3.41
CA PRO A 244 -7.43 20.80 2.65
C PRO A 244 -7.50 20.52 1.15
N TYR A 245 -8.19 21.36 0.38
CA TYR A 245 -8.37 21.19 -1.07
C TYR A 245 -9.10 19.89 -1.47
N PHE A 246 -9.94 19.34 -0.59
CA PHE A 246 -10.83 18.23 -0.99
C PHE A 246 -11.69 18.65 -2.19
N ASP A 247 -11.84 17.74 -3.15
CA ASP A 247 -12.55 17.97 -4.41
C ASP A 247 -13.60 16.88 -4.66
N SER A 248 -13.82 15.99 -3.68
CA SER A 248 -14.87 14.98 -3.72
C SER A 248 -15.51 14.76 -2.36
N LEU A 249 -16.76 14.33 -2.39
CA LEU A 249 -17.58 13.97 -1.23
C LEU A 249 -18.11 12.56 -1.45
N LEU A 250 -17.88 11.66 -0.49
CA LEU A 250 -18.44 10.31 -0.48
C LEU A 250 -19.72 10.34 0.34
N SER A 251 -20.84 10.09 -0.31
CA SER A 251 -22.16 9.92 0.30
C SER A 251 -22.58 8.47 0.19
N PHE A 252 -23.30 7.98 1.18
CA PHE A 252 -23.72 6.59 1.26
C PHE A 252 -25.23 6.52 1.09
N SER A 253 -25.70 5.73 0.12
CA SER A 253 -27.12 5.56 -0.17
C SER A 253 -27.60 4.21 0.30
N SER A 254 -28.81 4.23 0.86
CA SER A 254 -29.44 3.12 1.54
C SER A 254 -30.80 2.83 0.87
N ASP A 255 -31.25 1.57 0.82
CA ASP A 255 -32.52 1.21 0.16
C ASP A 255 -33.73 1.85 0.88
N SER A 256 -33.61 2.14 2.18
CA SER A 256 -34.65 2.75 3.00
C SER A 256 -34.90 4.24 2.67
N GLU A 257 -33.89 4.97 2.18
CA GLU A 257 -34.04 6.39 1.78
C GLU A 257 -34.93 6.57 0.53
N LEU A 258 -35.00 5.55 -0.34
CA LEU A 258 -35.85 5.58 -1.54
C LEU A 258 -37.35 5.47 -1.21
N VAL A 259 -37.71 4.95 -0.03
CA VAL A 259 -39.10 4.78 0.40
C VAL A 259 -39.65 6.09 0.99
N GLU A 260 -38.81 6.90 1.65
CA GLU A 260 -39.22 8.19 2.24
C GLU A 260 -39.42 9.30 1.20
N ALA A 261 -38.83 9.18 0.00
CA ALA A 261 -38.98 10.15 -1.08
C ALA A 261 -40.44 10.33 -1.58
N PHE A 262 -41.35 9.40 -1.26
CA PHE A 262 -42.77 9.48 -1.61
C PHE A 262 -43.65 10.06 -0.49
N GLY A 263 -43.10 10.37 0.69
CA GLY A 263 -43.85 10.79 1.87
C GLY A 263 -43.17 11.88 2.68
N ALA A 264 -43.31 13.13 2.24
CA ALA A 264 -43.04 14.36 2.98
C ALA A 264 -41.59 14.63 3.45
N GLY A 265 -40.98 15.65 2.81
CA GLY A 265 -39.81 16.37 3.33
C GLY A 265 -38.49 15.82 2.81
N VAL A 266 -37.77 16.64 2.03
CA VAL A 266 -36.39 16.38 1.64
C VAL A 266 -35.55 16.38 2.92
N ASN A 267 -35.32 15.19 3.50
CA ASN A 267 -34.22 14.99 4.43
C ASN A 267 -32.94 15.17 3.61
N HIS A 268 -32.41 16.40 3.62
CA HIS A 268 -31.03 16.60 3.26
C HIS A 268 -30.21 15.74 4.23
N SER A 269 -29.59 14.67 3.72
CA SER A 269 -28.50 13.95 4.40
C SER A 269 -27.68 15.00 5.15
N SER A 270 -27.57 14.87 6.47
CA SER A 270 -26.95 15.93 7.25
C SER A 270 -25.51 16.11 6.73
N PRO A 271 -24.98 17.33 6.62
CA PRO A 271 -23.64 17.58 6.08
C PRO A 271 -22.51 16.89 6.88
N ASP A 272 -22.84 16.30 8.04
CA ASP A 272 -21.96 15.47 8.87
C ASP A 272 -21.81 14.02 8.35
N GLU A 273 -22.55 13.62 7.32
CA GLU A 273 -22.55 12.24 6.79
C GLU A 273 -21.66 12.03 5.57
N GLU A 274 -21.20 13.12 4.95
CA GLU A 274 -20.40 13.06 3.74
C GLU A 274 -18.91 13.08 4.08
N LEU A 275 -18.17 12.09 3.59
CA LEU A 275 -16.73 12.04 3.78
C LEU A 275 -16.01 12.83 2.71
N ARG A 276 -15.20 13.79 3.14
CA ARG A 276 -14.31 14.54 2.26
C ARG A 276 -13.18 13.64 1.78
N ALA A 277 -12.87 13.72 0.50
CA ALA A 277 -11.78 12.97 -0.11
C ALA A 277 -11.17 13.75 -1.28
N HIS A 278 -10.03 13.24 -1.76
CA HIS A 278 -9.34 13.78 -2.92
C HIS A 278 -9.46 12.81 -4.10
N LYS A 279 -10.00 13.25 -5.24
CA LYS A 279 -10.10 12.46 -6.47
C LYS A 279 -8.75 11.87 -6.85
N ALA A 280 -7.68 12.64 -6.69
CA ALA A 280 -6.30 12.22 -6.89
C ALA A 280 -5.95 10.95 -6.11
N VAL A 281 -6.24 10.92 -4.80
CA VAL A 281 -5.94 9.78 -3.93
C VAL A 281 -6.88 8.62 -4.22
N LEU A 282 -8.19 8.86 -4.35
CA LEU A 282 -9.15 7.82 -4.72
C LEU A 282 -8.76 7.13 -6.04
N SER A 283 -8.42 7.92 -7.06
CA SER A 283 -8.00 7.45 -8.38
C SER A 283 -6.66 6.70 -8.36
N ALA A 284 -5.69 7.17 -7.56
CA ALA A 284 -4.42 6.48 -7.39
C ALA A 284 -4.60 5.10 -6.76
N ARG A 285 -5.40 5.03 -5.69
CA ARG A 285 -5.48 3.87 -4.81
C ARG A 285 -6.55 2.86 -5.21
N SER A 286 -7.48 3.24 -6.08
CA SER A 286 -8.57 2.36 -6.53
C SER A 286 -8.83 2.51 -8.03
N PRO A 287 -8.60 1.43 -8.82
CA PRO A 287 -9.05 1.35 -10.20
C PRO A 287 -10.55 1.61 -10.37
N PHE A 288 -11.39 1.15 -9.44
CA PHE A 288 -12.82 1.42 -9.44
C PHE A 288 -13.10 2.93 -9.43
N PHE A 289 -12.56 3.68 -8.47
CA PHE A 289 -12.76 5.14 -8.40
C PHE A 289 -12.13 5.86 -9.58
N ARG A 290 -10.95 5.44 -10.04
CA ARG A 290 -10.32 5.98 -11.26
C ARG A 290 -11.23 5.86 -12.47
N ASN A 291 -11.78 4.66 -12.70
CA ASN A 291 -12.68 4.39 -13.84
C ASN A 291 -14.01 5.14 -13.70
N LEU A 292 -14.53 5.29 -12.48
CA LEU A 292 -15.69 6.13 -12.19
C LEU A 292 -15.44 7.59 -12.58
N LEU A 293 -14.36 8.17 -12.09
CA LEU A 293 -13.99 9.57 -12.34
C LEU A 293 -13.71 9.80 -13.84
N GLN A 294 -12.97 8.91 -14.50
CA GLN A 294 -12.74 8.98 -15.95
C GLN A 294 -14.03 8.89 -16.78
N ARG A 295 -15.07 8.21 -16.31
CA ARG A 295 -16.39 8.22 -16.97
C ARG A 295 -17.04 9.61 -16.88
N ARG A 296 -16.98 10.26 -15.71
CA ARG A 296 -17.51 11.63 -15.52
C ARG A 296 -16.78 12.69 -16.36
N ILE A 297 -15.47 12.54 -16.54
CA ILE A 297 -14.69 13.41 -17.43
C ILE A 297 -15.22 13.28 -18.87
N ARG A 298 -15.45 12.04 -19.33
CA ARG A 298 -15.95 11.76 -20.68
C ARG A 298 -17.40 12.21 -20.91
N SER A 299 -18.25 12.20 -19.88
CA SER A 299 -19.63 12.69 -19.97
C SER A 299 -19.74 14.22 -19.91
N GLY A 300 -18.67 14.92 -19.51
CA GLY A 300 -18.66 16.37 -19.35
C GLY A 300 -19.21 16.88 -18.02
N GLU A 301 -19.63 15.98 -17.11
CA GLU A 301 -20.04 16.33 -15.74
C GLU A 301 -18.92 17.06 -14.99
N GLU A 302 -17.67 16.62 -15.18
CA GLU A 302 -16.52 17.27 -14.54
C GLU A 302 -16.41 18.75 -14.96
N ILE A 303 -16.65 19.09 -16.23
CA ILE A 303 -16.56 20.46 -16.74
C ILE A 303 -17.56 21.37 -16.02
N THR A 304 -18.76 20.85 -15.76
CA THR A 304 -19.78 21.60 -15.02
C THR A 304 -19.40 21.81 -13.56
N GLU A 305 -18.89 20.77 -12.88
CA GLU A 305 -18.40 20.85 -11.50
C GLU A 305 -17.22 21.84 -11.37
N ARG A 306 -16.31 21.86 -12.35
CA ARG A 306 -15.20 22.83 -12.43
C ARG A 306 -15.73 24.26 -12.52
N THR A 307 -16.71 24.49 -13.40
CA THR A 307 -17.29 25.83 -13.63
C THR A 307 -18.00 26.35 -12.38
N LEU A 308 -18.66 25.46 -11.64
CA LEU A 308 -19.40 25.79 -10.43
C LEU A 308 -18.56 25.75 -9.15
N GLN A 309 -17.29 25.32 -9.25
CA GLN A 309 -16.41 25.11 -8.10
C GLN A 309 -17.00 24.18 -7.03
N THR A 310 -17.79 23.20 -7.45
CA THR A 310 -18.43 22.23 -6.56
C THR A 310 -17.64 20.92 -6.50
N PRO A 311 -17.46 20.31 -5.32
CA PRO A 311 -16.82 19.01 -5.21
C PRO A 311 -17.67 17.92 -5.89
N THR A 312 -17.01 16.92 -6.46
CA THR A 312 -17.67 15.76 -7.08
C THR A 312 -18.32 14.89 -6.00
N ARG A 313 -19.64 14.81 -5.99
CA ARG A 313 -20.39 13.91 -5.09
C ARG A 313 -20.41 12.49 -5.66
N ILE A 314 -19.82 11.54 -4.94
CA ILE A 314 -19.78 10.11 -5.27
C ILE A 314 -20.71 9.36 -4.32
N ILE A 315 -21.75 8.75 -4.88
CA ILE A 315 -22.73 7.97 -4.13
C ILE A 315 -22.26 6.51 -4.10
N LEU A 316 -22.14 5.95 -2.90
CA LEU A 316 -21.75 4.57 -2.64
C LEU A 316 -22.94 3.83 -2.05
N ASP A 317 -23.22 2.64 -2.57
CA ASP A 317 -24.27 1.76 -2.06
C ASP A 317 -23.82 1.14 -0.73
N GLU A 318 -24.58 1.39 0.35
CA GLU A 318 -24.28 0.88 1.69
C GLU A 318 -24.31 -0.65 1.79
N SER A 319 -25.08 -1.31 0.91
CA SER A 319 -25.11 -2.78 0.84
C SER A 319 -23.79 -3.37 0.34
N ILE A 320 -23.00 -2.58 -0.40
CA ILE A 320 -21.70 -2.98 -0.97
C ILE A 320 -20.55 -2.45 -0.11
N ILE A 321 -20.62 -1.17 0.26
CA ILE A 321 -19.62 -0.50 1.09
C ILE A 321 -20.34 0.09 2.31
N PRO A 322 -20.49 -0.68 3.39
CA PRO A 322 -21.10 -0.18 4.61
C PRO A 322 -20.36 1.06 5.12
N LYS A 323 -21.11 2.12 5.43
CA LYS A 323 -20.59 3.42 5.89
C LYS A 323 -19.70 3.28 7.12
N LYS A 324 -19.95 2.28 7.97
CA LYS A 324 -19.14 1.98 9.17
C LYS A 324 -17.65 1.72 8.86
N TYR A 325 -17.29 1.31 7.65
CA TYR A 325 -15.90 1.05 7.22
C TYR A 325 -15.27 2.20 6.43
N ALA A 326 -16.04 3.22 6.09
CA ALA A 326 -15.59 4.23 5.14
C ALA A 326 -14.36 5.00 5.64
N HIS A 327 -14.29 5.32 6.93
CA HIS A 327 -13.09 5.94 7.53
C HIS A 327 -11.87 5.01 7.52
N VAL A 328 -12.06 3.70 7.76
CA VAL A 328 -10.97 2.72 7.72
C VAL A 328 -10.37 2.64 6.31
N VAL A 329 -11.25 2.52 5.31
CA VAL A 329 -10.86 2.43 3.89
C VAL A 329 -10.16 3.72 3.46
N LEU A 330 -10.77 4.87 3.75
CA LEU A 330 -10.22 6.16 3.39
C LEU A 330 -8.87 6.39 4.07
N HIS A 331 -8.75 6.19 5.38
CA HIS A 331 -7.48 6.30 6.09
C HIS A 331 -6.39 5.42 5.46
N CYS A 332 -6.71 4.15 5.14
CA CYS A 332 -5.78 3.23 4.49
C CYS A 332 -5.34 3.72 3.11
N MET A 333 -6.21 4.39 2.34
CA MET A 333 -5.83 5.00 1.05
C MET A 333 -4.76 6.09 1.21
N TYR A 334 -4.76 6.85 2.31
CA TYR A 334 -3.79 7.93 2.54
C TYR A 334 -2.52 7.47 3.28
N THR A 335 -2.53 6.33 3.96
CA THR A 335 -1.48 5.99 4.94
C THR A 335 -0.88 4.61 4.79
N ASP A 336 -1.44 3.74 3.96
CA ASP A 336 -1.10 2.30 3.91
C ASP A 336 -1.32 1.56 5.23
N ALA A 337 -2.00 2.18 6.20
CA ALA A 337 -2.27 1.60 7.51
C ALA A 337 -3.77 1.34 7.67
N VAL A 338 -4.10 0.11 8.08
CA VAL A 338 -5.46 -0.24 8.48
C VAL A 338 -5.63 -0.06 9.98
N ASP A 339 -6.54 0.82 10.36
CA ASP A 339 -6.91 1.05 11.74
C ASP A 339 -8.38 0.71 11.97
N LEU A 340 -8.62 -0.44 12.60
CA LEU A 340 -9.98 -0.91 12.94
C LEU A 340 -10.63 -0.08 14.06
N SER A 341 -9.90 0.78 14.77
CA SER A 341 -10.51 1.70 15.73
C SER A 341 -11.37 2.77 15.05
N LEU A 342 -11.14 3.01 13.74
CA LEU A 342 -11.93 3.92 12.91
C LEU A 342 -13.26 3.31 12.42
N VAL A 343 -13.57 2.05 12.78
CA VAL A 343 -14.88 1.45 12.49
C VAL A 343 -15.95 2.18 13.32
N LEU A 344 -16.95 2.76 12.65
CA LEU A 344 -18.06 3.43 13.32
C LEU A 344 -19.07 2.40 13.87
N ARG A 345 -18.70 1.76 14.99
CA ARG A 345 -19.52 0.76 15.71
C ARG A 345 -20.70 1.46 16.38
N GLY A 346 -21.77 1.66 15.62
CA GLY A 346 -22.97 2.43 16.03
C GLY A 346 -23.58 3.26 14.90
N SER A 347 -22.96 3.32 13.71
CA SER A 347 -23.59 3.88 12.52
C SER A 347 -24.72 2.94 12.06
N PRO A 348 -25.96 3.43 11.86
CA PRO A 348 -27.12 2.62 11.46
C PRO A 348 -27.06 2.14 9.99
N SER A 349 -25.86 2.08 9.40
CA SER A 349 -25.64 1.76 7.99
C SER A 349 -26.06 0.32 7.73
N GLU A 350 -26.94 0.16 6.75
CA GLU A 350 -28.26 -0.46 6.93
C GLU A 350 -28.41 -1.86 7.55
N GLY A 351 -29.56 -2.02 8.19
CA GLY A 351 -30.46 -3.11 7.80
C GLY A 351 -30.17 -4.45 8.44
N SER A 352 -30.43 -4.59 9.74
CA SER A 352 -30.79 -5.91 10.21
C SER A 352 -31.62 -5.86 11.48
N LEU A 353 -32.82 -6.44 11.39
CA LEU A 353 -33.36 -7.23 12.48
C LEU A 353 -32.27 -8.09 13.14
N GLY A 354 -31.16 -8.44 12.47
CA GLY A 354 -29.95 -9.07 12.97
C GLY A 354 -29.03 -8.26 13.91
N GLU A 355 -28.94 -6.92 13.89
CA GLU A 355 -28.19 -6.19 14.93
C GLU A 355 -29.02 -6.10 16.21
N VAL A 356 -30.32 -5.79 16.05
CA VAL A 356 -31.29 -5.80 17.16
C VAL A 356 -31.51 -7.23 17.67
N GLN A 357 -31.58 -8.25 16.81
CA GLN A 357 -31.64 -9.66 17.19
C GLN A 357 -30.30 -10.16 17.71
N ALA A 358 -29.15 -9.63 17.30
CA ALA A 358 -27.88 -9.98 17.93
C ALA A 358 -27.84 -9.45 19.36
N LEU A 359 -28.24 -8.19 19.56
CA LEU A 359 -28.39 -7.58 20.89
C LEU A 359 -29.45 -8.30 21.75
N VAL A 360 -30.58 -8.72 21.17
CA VAL A 360 -31.67 -9.43 21.87
C VAL A 360 -31.37 -10.93 22.06
N ALA A 361 -30.61 -11.57 21.17
CA ALA A 361 -30.19 -12.97 21.24
C ALA A 361 -28.82 -13.18 21.91
N GLY A 362 -28.20 -12.11 22.43
CA GLY A 362 -26.90 -12.17 23.10
C GLY A 362 -25.73 -12.52 22.17
N ARG A 363 -25.87 -12.42 20.85
CA ARG A 363 -24.71 -12.44 19.94
C ARG A 363 -24.03 -11.08 20.06
N GLY A 364 -22.78 -11.08 20.54
CA GLY A 364 -22.00 -9.87 20.75
C GLY A 364 -21.76 -9.07 19.47
N CYS A 365 -21.22 -7.86 19.65
CA CYS A 365 -20.62 -7.04 18.61
C CYS A 365 -19.77 -7.91 17.66
N MET A 366 -19.80 -7.61 16.35
CA MET A 366 -19.00 -8.30 15.34
C MET A 366 -17.55 -8.49 15.81
N SER A 367 -17.05 -9.71 15.67
CA SER A 367 -15.66 -10.00 15.97
C SER A 367 -14.73 -9.25 15.01
N ARG A 368 -13.51 -8.96 15.46
CA ARG A 368 -12.47 -8.37 14.59
C ARG A 368 -12.21 -9.19 13.33
N ALA A 369 -12.43 -10.51 13.41
CA ALA A 369 -12.29 -11.41 12.27
C ALA A 369 -13.39 -11.16 11.22
N GLU A 370 -14.63 -10.97 11.65
CA GLU A 370 -15.74 -10.68 10.75
C GLU A 370 -15.60 -9.28 10.14
N GLU A 371 -15.20 -8.27 10.94
CA GLU A 371 -14.88 -6.93 10.42
C GLU A 371 -13.77 -6.96 9.35
N ALA A 372 -12.72 -7.75 9.58
CA ALA A 372 -11.65 -7.96 8.62
C ALA A 372 -12.14 -8.63 7.33
N MET A 373 -13.07 -9.57 7.42
CA MET A 373 -13.67 -10.23 6.25
C MET A 373 -14.55 -9.27 5.43
N GLU A 374 -15.34 -8.41 6.09
CA GLU A 374 -16.11 -7.37 5.39
C GLU A 374 -15.17 -6.38 4.68
N LEU A 375 -14.11 -5.91 5.36
CA LEU A 375 -13.09 -5.06 4.74
C LEU A 375 -12.37 -5.73 3.56
N TYR A 376 -12.13 -7.04 3.62
CA TYR A 376 -11.55 -7.79 2.51
C TYR A 376 -12.48 -7.79 1.28
N HIS A 377 -13.79 -7.97 1.47
CA HIS A 377 -14.75 -7.89 0.35
C HIS A 377 -14.86 -6.49 -0.22
N ILE A 378 -14.83 -5.45 0.63
CA ILE A 378 -14.78 -4.05 0.17
C ILE A 378 -13.49 -3.81 -0.63
N ALA A 379 -12.34 -4.33 -0.17
CA ALA A 379 -11.07 -4.21 -0.88
C ALA A 379 -11.12 -4.88 -2.26
N LEU A 380 -11.76 -6.04 -2.38
CA LEU A 380 -11.99 -6.71 -3.65
C LEU A 380 -12.82 -5.85 -4.61
N PHE A 381 -13.94 -5.31 -4.13
CA PHE A 381 -14.81 -4.44 -4.93
C PHE A 381 -14.10 -3.17 -5.41
N LEU A 382 -13.33 -2.53 -4.52
CA LEU A 382 -12.57 -1.32 -4.83
C LEU A 382 -11.29 -1.60 -5.63
N GLU A 383 -10.93 -2.86 -5.84
CA GLU A 383 -9.64 -3.30 -6.39
C GLU A 383 -8.45 -2.68 -5.63
N PHE A 384 -8.58 -2.54 -4.31
CA PHE A 384 -7.60 -1.87 -3.46
C PHE A 384 -6.57 -2.86 -2.89
N SER A 385 -5.47 -3.03 -3.61
CA SER A 385 -4.48 -4.09 -3.33
C SER A 385 -3.86 -4.06 -1.92
N MET A 386 -3.60 -2.87 -1.35
CA MET A 386 -3.05 -2.74 0.01
C MET A 386 -3.99 -3.28 1.08
N LEU A 387 -5.28 -2.92 1.02
CA LEU A 387 -6.29 -3.42 1.94
C LEU A 387 -6.54 -4.92 1.73
N LEU A 388 -6.53 -5.38 0.48
CA LEU A 388 -6.74 -6.78 0.12
C LEU A 388 -5.65 -7.69 0.71
N LEU A 389 -4.39 -7.28 0.63
CA LEU A 389 -3.25 -8.08 1.11
C LEU A 389 -3.08 -8.01 2.64
N SER A 390 -3.59 -6.94 3.27
CA SER A 390 -3.66 -6.81 4.74
C SER A 390 -4.57 -7.86 5.38
N TYR A 391 -5.62 -8.30 4.67
CA TYR A 391 -6.61 -9.25 5.18
C TYR A 391 -6.81 -10.49 4.32
N ALA A 392 -5.93 -10.74 3.35
CA ALA A 392 -6.01 -11.94 2.51
C ALA A 392 -6.11 -13.21 3.40
N PRO A 393 -7.24 -13.94 3.33
CA PRO A 393 -7.49 -15.04 4.24
C PRO A 393 -6.65 -16.26 3.83
N LEU A 394 -5.79 -16.75 4.73
CA LEU A 394 -5.38 -18.17 4.87
C LEU A 394 -4.44 -18.38 6.07
N PRO A 395 -4.70 -19.40 6.90
CA PRO A 395 -5.82 -19.43 7.82
C PRO A 395 -5.58 -18.41 8.96
N LEU A 396 -6.66 -17.75 9.37
CA LEU A 396 -6.74 -16.90 10.57
C LEU A 396 -6.53 -17.66 11.91
N LEU A 397 -5.87 -18.83 11.89
CA LEU A 397 -5.79 -19.74 13.03
C LEU A 397 -4.68 -19.39 14.06
N PRO A 398 -3.46 -18.95 13.73
CA PRO A 398 -2.47 -18.74 14.80
C PRO A 398 -2.46 -17.34 15.41
N LYS A 399 -2.87 -16.31 14.67
CA LYS A 399 -2.74 -14.90 15.13
C LYS A 399 -3.93 -14.39 15.93
N LEU A 400 -5.13 -14.92 15.72
CA LEU A 400 -6.32 -14.54 16.51
C LEU A 400 -6.47 -15.33 17.80
N CYS A 401 -5.88 -16.53 17.92
CA CYS A 401 -5.86 -17.29 19.17
C CYS A 401 -4.81 -16.81 20.20
N LEU A 402 -4.10 -15.70 19.94
CA LEU A 402 -3.03 -15.17 20.81
C LEU A 402 -3.28 -13.75 21.34
N LEU A 403 -4.44 -13.16 21.05
CA LEU A 403 -4.87 -11.94 21.73
C LEU A 403 -5.76 -12.36 22.91
N PRO A 404 -5.42 -11.97 24.16
CA PRO A 404 -6.35 -12.15 25.27
C PRO A 404 -7.60 -11.29 25.03
N ASP A 405 -8.76 -11.87 25.32
CA ASP A 405 -10.07 -11.20 25.30
C ASP A 405 -10.11 -9.93 26.16
#